data_AF-A0A4Q2Y0I2-F1
#
_entry.id   AF-A0A4Q2Y0I2-F1
#
_cell.length_a   1.000
_cell.length_b   1.000
_cell.length_c   1.000
_cell.angle_alpha   90.00
_cell.angle_beta   90.00
_cell.angle_gamma   90.00
#
_symmetry.space_group_name_H-M   'P 1'
#
loop_
_entity.id
_entity.type
_entity.pdbx_description
1 polymer ?
#
loop_
_entity_poly.entity_id
_entity_poly.type
_entity_poly.pdbx_seq_one_letter_code
_entity_poly.pdbx_strand_id
1 'polypeptide(L)'
;MKAHDIDHLLHLQQLAYGLLLWTGQRAENDPSVLSDLMLEKWRSASSTESWLREAYGTFPVRLRPSRNDFEALAKLFSAFFQTSFHVAVTSSRWHGHYESIPRRRLVPGLPAGGSKSTQAKKRIRESMRQLRLAALSRLASDTQHEISPPDLERLERRDGLQEPLALWTYFQELERRAHFVSQGLAVHGLWKAMEAEQRQDMDSARILAARDALLKALSAWSETAGN
;
A
#
# COMPACT_ATOMS: atom_id res chain seq x y z
N MET A 1 -18.79 7.72 3.01
CA MET A 1 -17.83 6.85 3.70
C MET A 1 -17.93 7.10 5.19
N LYS A 2 -18.05 6.05 6.02
CA LYS A 2 -18.15 6.18 7.48
C LYS A 2 -16.78 5.97 8.13
N ALA A 3 -16.53 6.58 9.29
CA ALA A 3 -15.28 6.44 10.03
C ALA A 3 -14.94 4.96 10.32
N HIS A 4 -15.94 4.17 10.71
CA HIS A 4 -15.81 2.74 10.95
C HIS A 4 -15.25 1.97 9.74
N ASP A 5 -15.68 2.31 8.51
CA ASP A 5 -15.21 1.63 7.30
C ASP A 5 -13.73 1.93 7.04
N ILE A 6 -13.29 3.16 7.34
CA ILE A 6 -11.91 3.59 7.24
C ILE A 6 -11.05 2.84 8.27
N ASP A 7 -11.46 2.83 9.54
CA ASP A 7 -10.71 2.18 10.62
C ASP A 7 -10.59 0.67 10.40
N HIS A 8 -11.66 0.03 9.90
CA HIS A 8 -11.62 -1.38 9.53
C HIS A 8 -10.61 -1.65 8.41
N LEU A 9 -10.61 -0.84 7.34
CA LEU A 9 -9.66 -0.99 6.24
C LEU A 9 -8.20 -0.76 6.68
N LEU A 10 -7.96 0.24 7.54
CA LEU A 10 -6.64 0.51 8.12
C LEU A 10 -6.18 -0.64 9.03
N HIS A 11 -7.09 -1.23 9.79
CA HIS A 11 -6.81 -2.44 10.57
C HIS A 11 -6.39 -3.61 9.66
N LEU A 12 -7.11 -3.85 8.56
CA LEU A 12 -6.75 -4.91 7.60
C LEU A 12 -5.38 -4.66 6.95
N GLN A 13 -5.03 -3.40 6.65
CA GLN A 13 -3.69 -3.04 6.22
C GLN A 13 -2.63 -3.44 7.25
N GLN A 14 -2.83 -3.09 8.51
CA GLN A 14 -1.89 -3.41 9.59
C GLN A 14 -1.73 -4.92 9.75
N LEU A 15 -2.83 -5.69 9.68
CA LEU A 15 -2.80 -7.15 9.69
C LEU A 15 -2.02 -7.72 8.51
N ALA A 16 -2.31 -7.26 7.28
CA ALA A 16 -1.65 -7.74 6.07
C ALA A 16 -0.14 -7.50 6.11
N TYR A 17 0.27 -6.29 6.48
CA TYR A 17 1.67 -5.92 6.60
C TYR A 17 2.36 -6.66 7.75
N GLY A 18 1.71 -6.75 8.91
CA GLY A 18 2.21 -7.47 10.07
C GLY A 18 2.40 -8.97 9.81
N LEU A 19 1.48 -9.60 9.06
CA LEU A 19 1.61 -10.98 8.63
C LEU A 19 2.81 -11.18 7.69
N LEU A 20 3.06 -10.27 6.74
CA LEU A 20 4.24 -10.34 5.89
C LEU A 20 5.55 -10.22 6.68
N LEU A 21 5.61 -9.30 7.65
CA LEU A 21 6.78 -9.21 8.53
C LEU A 21 6.96 -10.48 9.36
N TRP A 22 5.88 -11.02 9.91
CA TRP A 22 5.90 -12.25 10.67
C TRP A 22 6.31 -13.47 9.83
N THR A 23 5.84 -13.61 8.58
CA THR A 23 6.30 -14.69 7.69
C THR A 23 7.77 -14.55 7.35
N GLY A 24 8.26 -13.32 7.14
CA GLY A 24 9.68 -13.03 6.98
C GLY A 24 10.53 -13.47 8.17
N GLN A 25 10.07 -13.20 9.40
CA GLN A 25 10.74 -13.63 10.64
C GLN A 25 10.68 -15.15 10.81
N ARG A 26 9.52 -15.77 10.56
CA ARG A 26 9.36 -17.23 10.65
C ARG A 26 10.31 -17.97 9.71
N ALA A 27 10.55 -17.41 8.52
CA ALA A 27 11.44 -17.98 7.52
C ALA A 27 12.91 -18.08 7.97
N GLU A 28 13.31 -17.37 9.04
CA GLU A 28 14.65 -17.51 9.61
C GLU A 28 14.86 -18.87 10.29
N ASN A 29 13.79 -19.44 10.85
CA ASN A 29 13.80 -20.76 11.51
C ASN A 29 13.24 -21.86 10.61
N ASP A 30 12.36 -21.52 9.67
CA ASP A 30 11.74 -22.45 8.73
C ASP A 30 11.85 -21.92 7.29
N PRO A 31 12.95 -22.21 6.57
CA PRO A 31 13.17 -21.71 5.22
C PRO A 31 12.10 -22.14 4.20
N SER A 32 11.33 -23.20 4.50
CA SER A 32 10.27 -23.70 3.60
C SER A 32 9.13 -22.70 3.41
N VAL A 33 8.97 -21.77 4.37
CA VAL A 33 7.99 -20.67 4.32
C VAL A 33 8.21 -19.74 3.12
N LEU A 34 9.46 -19.60 2.65
CA LEU A 34 9.81 -18.81 1.45
C LEU A 34 10.21 -19.70 0.26
N SER A 35 9.71 -20.93 0.21
CA SER A 35 9.82 -21.81 -0.95
C SER A 35 9.12 -21.22 -2.18
N ASP A 36 9.55 -21.59 -3.39
CA ASP A 36 8.96 -21.07 -4.62
C ASP A 36 7.44 -21.33 -4.70
N LEU A 37 7.00 -22.49 -4.22
CA LEU A 37 5.58 -22.83 -4.12
C LEU A 37 4.81 -21.82 -3.25
N MET A 38 5.35 -21.46 -2.08
CA MET A 38 4.72 -20.50 -1.18
C MET A 38 4.70 -19.09 -1.76
N LEU A 39 5.82 -18.67 -2.37
CA LEU A 39 5.91 -17.38 -3.02
C LEU A 39 4.91 -17.24 -4.17
N GLU A 40 4.69 -18.31 -4.94
CA GLU A 40 3.71 -18.32 -6.02
C GLU A 40 2.28 -18.24 -5.48
N LYS A 41 1.95 -19.00 -4.42
CA LYS A 41 0.64 -18.90 -3.75
C LYS A 41 0.33 -17.46 -3.31
N TRP A 42 1.33 -16.74 -2.80
CA TRP A 42 1.16 -15.36 -2.32
C TRP A 42 0.97 -14.32 -3.43
N ARG A 43 1.24 -14.65 -4.70
CA ARG A 43 0.96 -13.76 -5.85
C ARG A 43 -0.51 -13.76 -6.27
N SER A 44 -1.28 -14.76 -5.86
CA SER A 44 -2.72 -14.82 -6.13
C SER A 44 -3.52 -14.53 -4.86
N ALA A 45 -4.51 -13.64 -4.96
CA ALA A 45 -5.41 -13.37 -3.84
C ALA A 45 -6.19 -14.63 -3.40
N SER A 46 -6.66 -15.45 -4.34
CA SER A 46 -7.42 -16.67 -4.01
C SER A 46 -6.55 -17.73 -3.34
N SER A 47 -5.35 -17.98 -3.85
CA SER A 47 -4.40 -18.91 -3.24
C SER A 47 -3.89 -18.42 -1.89
N THR A 48 -3.73 -17.10 -1.74
CA THR A 48 -3.42 -16.45 -0.45
C THR A 48 -4.55 -16.66 0.55
N GLU A 49 -5.81 -16.55 0.14
CA GLU A 49 -6.94 -16.78 1.02
C GLU A 49 -6.98 -18.20 1.56
N SER A 50 -6.83 -19.21 0.68
CA SER A 50 -6.74 -20.62 1.09
C SER A 50 -5.60 -20.83 2.09
N TRP A 51 -4.42 -20.28 1.81
CA TRP A 51 -3.28 -20.34 2.71
C TRP A 51 -3.56 -19.66 4.06
N LEU A 52 -4.19 -18.48 4.08
CA LEU A 52 -4.54 -17.78 5.33
C LEU A 52 -5.47 -18.62 6.19
N ARG A 53 -6.44 -19.31 5.57
CA ARG A 53 -7.37 -20.21 6.27
C ARG A 53 -6.67 -21.44 6.83
N GLU A 54 -5.82 -22.09 6.04
CA GLU A 54 -5.03 -23.26 6.45
C GLU A 54 -4.06 -22.92 7.60
N ALA A 55 -3.38 -21.78 7.50
CA ALA A 55 -2.35 -21.37 8.45
C ALA A 55 -2.89 -20.60 9.67
N TYR A 56 -4.21 -20.35 9.74
CA TYR A 56 -4.83 -19.49 10.75
C TYR A 56 -4.43 -19.83 12.20
N GLY A 57 -4.42 -21.12 12.54
CA GLY A 57 -4.05 -21.59 13.88
C GLY A 57 -2.61 -21.26 14.28
N THR A 58 -1.74 -21.02 13.31
CA THR A 58 -0.31 -20.71 13.53
C THR A 58 -0.02 -19.22 13.69
N PHE A 59 -0.99 -18.35 13.39
CA PHE A 59 -0.78 -16.91 13.47
C PHE A 59 -0.76 -16.44 14.93
N PRO A 60 0.11 -15.48 15.28
CA PRO A 60 0.05 -14.78 16.57
C PRO A 60 -1.33 -14.18 16.79
N VAL A 61 -1.83 -14.19 18.04
CA VAL A 61 -3.20 -13.75 18.37
C VAL A 61 -3.52 -12.36 17.80
N ARG A 62 -2.58 -11.41 17.93
CA ARG A 62 -2.71 -10.03 17.41
C ARG A 62 -2.79 -9.91 15.88
N LEU A 63 -2.42 -10.96 15.14
CA LEU A 63 -2.42 -10.99 13.67
C LEU A 63 -3.52 -11.90 13.10
N ARG A 64 -4.43 -12.41 13.94
CA ARG A 64 -5.52 -13.27 13.48
C ARG A 64 -6.66 -12.41 12.92
N PRO A 65 -7.02 -12.56 11.63
CA PRO A 65 -8.19 -11.87 11.09
C PRO A 65 -9.49 -12.39 11.70
N SER A 66 -10.56 -11.60 11.58
CA SER A 66 -11.91 -12.11 11.76
C SER A 66 -12.30 -13.03 10.60
N ARG A 67 -13.32 -13.88 10.79
CA ARG A 67 -13.78 -14.81 9.76
C ARG A 67 -14.30 -14.13 8.50
N ASN A 68 -14.80 -12.89 8.63
CA ASN A 68 -15.35 -12.14 7.52
C ASN A 68 -14.28 -11.37 6.73
N ASP A 69 -13.07 -11.29 7.27
CA ASP A 69 -11.99 -10.45 6.71
C ASP A 69 -11.02 -11.21 5.81
N PHE A 70 -11.13 -12.54 5.73
CA PHE A 70 -10.16 -13.37 5.00
C PHE A 70 -9.96 -12.93 3.55
N GLU A 71 -11.05 -12.64 2.82
CA GLU A 71 -10.97 -12.27 1.41
C GLU A 71 -10.26 -10.93 1.21
N ALA A 72 -10.69 -9.88 1.93
CA ALA A 72 -10.09 -8.54 1.85
C ALA A 72 -8.63 -8.56 2.33
N LEU A 73 -8.34 -9.28 3.41
CA LEU A 73 -6.99 -9.46 3.92
C LEU A 73 -6.09 -10.19 2.90
N ALA A 74 -6.58 -11.24 2.25
CA ALA A 74 -5.81 -11.98 1.25
C ALA A 74 -5.42 -11.09 0.05
N LYS A 75 -6.35 -10.24 -0.41
CA LYS A 75 -6.11 -9.27 -1.48
C LYS A 75 -5.06 -8.24 -1.06
N LEU A 76 -5.17 -7.68 0.14
CA LEU A 76 -4.19 -6.74 0.69
C LEU A 76 -2.80 -7.38 0.88
N PHE A 77 -2.75 -8.57 1.47
CA PHE A 77 -1.52 -9.32 1.67
C PHE A 77 -0.83 -9.57 0.34
N SER A 78 -1.56 -10.09 -0.66
CA SER A 78 -1.00 -10.38 -1.97
C SER A 78 -0.53 -9.09 -2.67
N ALA A 79 -1.33 -8.02 -2.61
CA ALA A 79 -0.96 -6.73 -3.17
C ALA A 79 0.31 -6.15 -2.52
N PHE A 80 0.44 -6.23 -1.20
CA PHE A 80 1.64 -5.79 -0.48
C PHE A 80 2.85 -6.66 -0.80
N PHE A 81 2.70 -7.98 -0.80
CA PHE A 81 3.77 -8.91 -1.17
C PHE A 81 4.35 -8.57 -2.54
N GLN A 82 3.49 -8.33 -3.54
CA GLN A 82 3.92 -8.04 -4.91
C GLN A 82 4.57 -6.66 -5.09
N THR A 83 4.22 -5.68 -4.26
CA THR A 83 4.52 -4.25 -4.54
C THR A 83 5.41 -3.59 -3.51
N SER A 84 5.45 -4.12 -2.30
CA SER A 84 6.08 -3.52 -1.13
C SER A 84 7.09 -4.44 -0.46
N PHE A 85 7.27 -5.67 -0.95
CA PHE A 85 8.26 -6.61 -0.46
C PHE A 85 9.01 -7.26 -1.62
N HIS A 86 10.21 -7.75 -1.33
CA HIS A 86 10.96 -8.60 -2.24
C HIS A 86 11.66 -9.72 -1.47
N VAL A 87 11.97 -10.81 -2.16
CA VAL A 87 12.74 -11.92 -1.60
C VAL A 87 14.21 -11.70 -1.92
N ALA A 88 15.01 -11.44 -0.90
CA ALA A 88 16.46 -11.37 -1.02
C ALA A 88 17.06 -12.75 -0.78
N VAL A 89 17.99 -13.17 -1.64
CA VAL A 89 18.80 -14.36 -1.41
C VAL A 89 20.12 -13.92 -0.81
N THR A 90 20.38 -14.34 0.42
CA THR A 90 21.63 -14.07 1.13
C THR A 90 22.46 -15.35 1.17
N SER A 91 23.71 -15.27 0.73
CA SER A 91 24.72 -16.30 1.01
C SER A 91 25.60 -15.78 2.14
N SER A 92 25.51 -16.42 3.30
CA SER A 92 26.48 -16.18 4.37
C SER A 92 27.78 -16.86 3.97
N ARG A 93 28.79 -16.10 3.53
CA ARG A 93 30.17 -16.59 3.40
C ARG A 93 30.75 -16.77 4.80
N TRP A 94 30.54 -17.94 5.39
CA TRP A 94 31.30 -18.35 6.56
C TRP A 94 32.72 -18.69 6.11
N HIS A 95 33.71 -18.19 6.84
CA HIS A 95 35.12 -18.42 6.56
C HIS A 95 35.41 -19.93 6.59
N GLY A 96 35.83 -20.50 5.45
CA GLY A 96 36.30 -21.89 5.34
C GLY A 96 35.29 -22.89 4.78
N HIS A 97 35.40 -23.16 3.47
CA HIS A 97 35.16 -24.46 2.82
C HIS A 97 33.80 -25.20 2.91
N TYR A 98 32.69 -24.56 3.27
CA TYR A 98 31.36 -25.17 3.06
C TYR A 98 30.52 -24.39 2.06
N GLU A 99 29.86 -25.11 1.14
CA GLU A 99 28.85 -24.56 0.23
C GLU A 99 27.80 -23.82 1.05
N SER A 100 27.72 -22.50 0.87
CA SER A 100 26.76 -21.68 1.60
C SER A 100 25.35 -22.02 1.12
N ILE A 101 24.53 -22.64 1.96
CA ILE A 101 23.11 -22.84 1.67
C ILE A 101 22.47 -21.44 1.52
N PRO A 102 21.92 -21.09 0.34
CA PRO A 102 21.30 -19.78 0.14
C PRO A 102 20.09 -19.64 1.06
N ARG A 103 20.08 -18.57 1.88
CA ARG A 103 18.94 -18.24 2.74
C ARG A 103 18.11 -17.14 2.10
N ARG A 104 16.83 -17.40 1.91
CA ARG A 104 15.85 -16.41 1.44
C ARG A 104 15.35 -15.58 2.63
N ARG A 105 15.19 -14.27 2.43
CA ARG A 105 14.61 -13.35 3.39
C ARG A 105 13.58 -12.48 2.71
N LEU A 106 12.46 -12.23 3.36
CA LEU A 106 11.46 -11.28 2.90
C LEU A 106 11.86 -9.88 3.41
N VAL A 107 12.11 -8.96 2.49
CA VAL A 107 12.63 -7.62 2.79
C VAL A 107 11.60 -6.57 2.35
N PRO A 108 11.20 -5.64 3.23
CA PRO A 108 10.36 -4.51 2.85
C PRO A 108 11.06 -3.58 1.86
N GLY A 109 10.29 -3.05 0.90
CA GLY A 109 10.73 -2.09 -0.09
C GLY A 109 11.15 -2.71 -1.43
N LEU A 110 11.70 -1.86 -2.29
CA LEU A 110 12.20 -2.26 -3.61
C LEU A 110 13.53 -3.01 -3.50
N PRO A 111 13.82 -3.95 -4.42
CA PRO A 111 15.13 -4.59 -4.51
C PRO A 111 16.23 -3.52 -4.64
N ALA A 112 17.37 -3.71 -3.96
CA ALA A 112 18.50 -2.76 -3.95
C ALA A 112 19.05 -2.38 -5.35
N GLY A 113 18.71 -3.14 -6.40
CA GLY A 113 19.03 -2.83 -7.80
C GLY A 113 17.89 -2.25 -8.65
N GLY A 114 16.63 -2.31 -8.20
CA GLY A 114 15.45 -2.10 -9.05
C GLY A 114 15.11 -0.65 -9.42
N SER A 115 15.73 0.35 -8.78
CA SER A 115 15.38 1.77 -8.97
C SER A 115 16.59 2.68 -9.19
N LYS A 116 17.71 2.16 -9.72
CA LYS A 116 18.87 3.03 -9.99
C LYS A 116 18.69 3.90 -11.24
N SER A 117 17.83 3.50 -12.19
CA SER A 117 17.58 4.31 -13.38
C SER A 117 16.74 5.54 -13.08
N THR A 118 17.25 6.72 -13.43
CA THR A 118 16.54 8.00 -13.41
C THR A 118 15.18 7.93 -14.13
N GLN A 119 15.10 7.15 -15.22
CA GLN A 119 13.86 6.97 -15.98
C GLN A 119 12.80 6.20 -15.19
N ALA A 120 13.20 5.14 -14.46
CA ALA A 120 12.27 4.39 -13.60
C ALA A 120 11.71 5.27 -12.48
N LYS A 121 12.57 6.08 -11.83
CA LYS A 121 12.13 7.06 -10.82
C LYS A 121 11.18 8.12 -11.41
N LYS A 122 11.42 8.58 -12.64
CA LYS A 122 10.53 9.53 -13.33
C LYS A 122 9.16 8.89 -13.60
N ARG A 123 9.13 7.64 -14.09
CA ARG A 123 7.88 6.90 -14.33
C ARG A 123 7.06 6.68 -13.06
N ILE A 124 7.70 6.34 -11.95
CA ILE A 124 7.03 6.18 -10.66
C ILE A 124 6.43 7.51 -10.20
N ARG A 125 7.19 8.62 -10.28
CA ARG A 125 6.70 9.96 -9.93
C ARG A 125 5.52 10.39 -10.79
N GLU A 126 5.58 10.16 -12.09
CA GLU A 126 4.44 10.44 -12.98
C GLU A 126 3.24 9.58 -12.62
N SER A 127 3.43 8.28 -12.35
CA SER A 127 2.34 7.40 -11.95
C SER A 127 1.71 7.83 -10.63
N MET A 128 2.51 8.27 -9.65
CA MET A 128 1.99 8.85 -8.40
C MET A 128 1.16 10.11 -8.64
N ARG A 129 1.63 10.99 -9.54
CA ARG A 129 0.90 12.19 -9.95
C ARG A 129 -0.44 11.82 -10.60
N GLN A 130 -0.46 10.84 -11.49
CA GLN A 130 -1.71 10.37 -12.11
C GLN A 130 -2.69 9.80 -11.08
N LEU A 131 -2.22 9.06 -10.08
CA LEU A 131 -3.08 8.58 -8.98
C LEU A 131 -3.68 9.75 -8.18
N ARG A 132 -2.89 10.79 -7.89
CA ARG A 132 -3.38 11.99 -7.18
C ARG A 132 -4.43 12.75 -7.99
N LEU A 133 -4.19 12.94 -9.29
CA LEU A 133 -5.16 13.56 -10.19
C LEU A 133 -6.46 12.74 -10.27
N ALA A 134 -6.36 11.42 -10.36
CA ALA A 134 -7.52 10.53 -10.35
C ALA A 134 -8.30 10.62 -9.02
N ALA A 135 -7.60 10.69 -7.88
CA ALA A 135 -8.23 10.84 -6.57
C ALA A 135 -8.94 12.19 -6.41
N LEU A 136 -8.34 13.30 -6.89
CA LEU A 136 -9.01 14.61 -6.92
C LEU A 136 -10.21 14.62 -7.85
N SER A 137 -10.07 14.08 -9.06
CA SER A 137 -11.15 13.99 -10.04
C SER A 137 -12.34 13.19 -9.51
N ARG A 138 -12.08 12.05 -8.86
CA ARG A 138 -13.14 11.25 -8.21
C ARG A 138 -13.79 12.02 -7.06
N LEU A 139 -12.99 12.68 -6.22
CA LEU A 139 -13.53 13.47 -5.10
C LEU A 139 -14.43 14.62 -5.59
N ALA A 140 -14.02 15.33 -6.64
CA ALA A 140 -14.82 16.37 -7.28
C ALA A 140 -16.13 15.82 -7.86
N SER A 141 -16.06 14.70 -8.59
CA SER A 141 -17.24 14.02 -9.15
C SER A 141 -18.22 13.57 -8.05
N ASP A 142 -17.71 12.92 -6.99
CA ASP A 142 -18.51 12.42 -5.86
C ASP A 142 -19.20 13.56 -5.08
N THR A 143 -18.73 14.81 -5.24
CA THR A 143 -19.27 16.00 -4.57
C THR A 143 -19.85 17.03 -5.53
N GLN A 144 -20.07 16.66 -6.79
CA GLN A 144 -20.70 17.48 -7.81
C GLN A 144 -19.96 18.81 -8.10
N HIS A 145 -18.64 18.83 -7.90
CA HIS A 145 -17.80 19.94 -8.33
C HIS A 145 -17.36 19.72 -9.78
N GLU A 146 -17.81 20.61 -10.67
CA GLU A 146 -17.30 20.67 -12.04
C GLU A 146 -15.93 21.36 -12.04
N ILE A 147 -14.89 20.62 -12.39
CA ILE A 147 -13.52 21.13 -12.46
C ILE A 147 -12.81 20.61 -13.69
N SER A 148 -12.16 21.52 -14.42
CA SER A 148 -11.44 21.16 -15.64
C SER A 148 -10.16 20.37 -15.34
N PRO A 149 -9.68 19.49 -16.25
CA PRO A 149 -8.40 18.80 -16.06
C PRO A 149 -7.21 19.74 -15.82
N PRO A 150 -7.05 20.88 -16.52
CA PRO A 150 -6.01 21.86 -16.20
C PRO A 150 -6.07 22.41 -14.77
N ASP A 151 -7.27 22.59 -14.22
CA ASP A 151 -7.45 23.09 -12.86
C ASP A 151 -7.16 22.03 -11.80
N LEU A 152 -7.51 20.77 -12.06
CA LEU A 152 -7.05 19.64 -11.24
C LEU A 152 -5.53 19.57 -11.17
N GLU A 153 -4.84 19.79 -12.30
CA GLU A 153 -3.37 19.87 -12.32
C GLU A 153 -2.80 21.04 -11.51
N ARG A 154 -3.48 22.18 -11.48
CA ARG A 154 -3.09 23.33 -10.66
C ARG A 154 -3.28 23.04 -9.17
N LEU A 155 -4.42 22.45 -8.78
CA LEU A 155 -4.69 22.04 -7.40
C LEU A 155 -3.70 20.97 -6.92
N GLU A 156 -3.39 19.98 -7.76
CA GLU A 156 -2.42 18.91 -7.42
C GLU A 156 -1.04 19.46 -7.09
N ARG A 157 -0.66 20.62 -7.65
CA ARG A 157 0.65 21.26 -7.42
C ARG A 157 0.64 22.28 -6.29
N ARG A 158 -0.50 22.52 -5.62
CA ARG A 158 -0.59 23.50 -4.54
C ARG A 158 0.11 22.96 -3.30
N ASP A 159 1.10 23.71 -2.78
CA ASP A 159 1.94 23.26 -1.65
C ASP A 159 1.12 22.87 -0.42
N GLY A 160 0.12 23.69 -0.05
CA GLY A 160 -0.75 23.44 1.10
C GLY A 160 -1.70 22.24 0.95
N LEU A 161 -1.75 21.58 -0.21
CA LEU A 161 -2.57 20.40 -0.46
C LEU A 161 -1.77 19.12 -0.60
N GLN A 162 -0.42 19.17 -0.65
CA GLN A 162 0.40 18.00 -0.94
C GLN A 162 0.17 16.86 0.06
N GLU A 163 0.11 17.20 1.35
CA GLU A 163 -0.06 16.24 2.43
C GLU A 163 -1.48 15.64 2.47
N PRO A 164 -2.57 16.44 2.54
CA PRO A 164 -3.94 15.92 2.42
C PRO A 164 -4.14 15.07 1.16
N LEU A 165 -3.58 15.51 0.03
CA LEU A 165 -3.69 14.80 -1.22
C LEU A 165 -2.96 13.46 -1.21
N ALA A 166 -1.75 13.40 -0.69
CA ALA A 166 -1.00 12.15 -0.58
C ALA A 166 -1.74 11.14 0.32
N LEU A 167 -2.24 11.60 1.47
CA LEU A 167 -2.96 10.76 2.43
C LEU A 167 -4.28 10.25 1.86
N TRP A 168 -5.10 11.14 1.30
CA TRP A 168 -6.37 10.76 0.68
C TRP A 168 -6.19 9.81 -0.51
N THR A 169 -5.21 10.10 -1.37
CA THR A 169 -4.89 9.23 -2.52
C THR A 169 -4.44 7.85 -2.05
N TYR A 170 -3.56 7.78 -1.04
CA TYR A 170 -3.12 6.50 -0.50
C TYR A 170 -4.30 5.68 0.06
N PHE A 171 -5.20 6.31 0.81
CA PHE A 171 -6.39 5.66 1.33
C PHE A 171 -7.31 5.12 0.23
N GLN A 172 -7.56 5.89 -0.84
CA GLN A 172 -8.34 5.39 -1.97
C GLN A 172 -7.67 4.20 -2.66
N GLU A 173 -6.35 4.24 -2.81
CA GLU A 173 -5.61 3.11 -3.39
C GLU A 173 -5.60 1.89 -2.47
N LEU A 174 -5.68 2.09 -1.15
CA LEU A 174 -5.86 1.01 -0.19
C LEU A 174 -7.23 0.34 -0.33
N GLU A 175 -8.30 1.13 -0.49
CA GLU A 175 -9.65 0.61 -0.77
C GLU A 175 -9.63 -0.22 -2.06
N ARG A 176 -9.05 0.32 -3.14
CA ARG A 176 -8.89 -0.40 -4.41
C ARG A 176 -8.08 -1.69 -4.26
N ARG A 177 -7.04 -1.71 -3.41
CA ARG A 177 -6.23 -2.90 -3.12
C ARG A 177 -7.01 -3.97 -2.36
N ALA A 178 -7.88 -3.59 -1.44
CA ALA A 178 -8.79 -4.52 -0.76
C ALA A 178 -9.77 -5.20 -1.74
N HIS A 179 -9.97 -4.62 -2.93
CA HIS A 179 -10.71 -5.22 -4.04
C HIS A 179 -9.82 -5.78 -5.17
N PHE A 180 -8.49 -5.80 -4.98
CA PHE A 180 -7.51 -6.24 -5.97
C PHE A 180 -7.54 -5.47 -7.31
N VAL A 181 -7.97 -4.21 -7.28
CA VAL A 181 -8.09 -3.31 -8.45
C VAL A 181 -6.84 -2.46 -8.67
N SER A 182 -6.01 -2.27 -7.64
CA SER A 182 -4.79 -1.48 -7.72
C SER A 182 -3.58 -2.28 -7.24
N GLN A 183 -2.54 -2.37 -8.07
CA GLN A 183 -1.22 -2.86 -7.69
C GLN A 183 -0.16 -1.92 -8.27
N GLY A 184 0.99 -1.84 -7.61
CA GLY A 184 2.18 -1.23 -8.21
C GLY A 184 3.02 -0.38 -7.27
N LEU A 185 4.17 0.03 -7.81
CA LEU A 185 5.19 0.81 -7.10
C LEU A 185 4.78 2.26 -6.83
N ALA A 186 3.84 2.80 -7.62
CA ALA A 186 3.35 4.17 -7.42
C ALA A 186 2.67 4.32 -6.06
N VAL A 187 1.84 3.35 -5.65
CA VAL A 187 1.17 3.38 -4.35
C VAL A 187 2.17 3.20 -3.20
N HIS A 188 3.21 2.37 -3.37
CA HIS A 188 4.32 2.30 -2.41
C HIS A 188 5.08 3.64 -2.33
N GLY A 189 5.23 4.32 -3.47
CA GLY A 189 5.77 5.68 -3.55
C GLY A 189 4.92 6.70 -2.80
N LEU A 190 3.58 6.63 -2.93
CA LEU A 190 2.65 7.46 -2.15
C LEU A 190 2.82 7.23 -0.66
N TRP A 191 2.87 5.96 -0.23
CA TRP A 191 3.12 5.62 1.16
C TRP A 191 4.41 6.25 1.68
N LYS A 192 5.51 6.08 0.95
CA LYS A 192 6.82 6.65 1.30
C LYS A 192 6.90 8.17 1.27
N ALA A 193 6.01 8.84 0.53
CA ALA A 193 5.98 10.30 0.45
C ALA A 193 5.31 10.93 1.68
N MET A 194 4.59 10.15 2.48
CA MET A 194 4.07 10.58 3.78
C MET A 194 5.16 10.54 4.84
N GLU A 195 5.05 11.44 5.80
CA GLU A 195 5.94 11.47 6.96
C GLU A 195 5.84 10.17 7.77
N ALA A 196 6.90 9.84 8.49
CA ALA A 196 6.96 8.58 9.25
C ALA A 196 5.83 8.47 10.29
N GLU A 197 5.54 9.56 11.00
CA GLU A 197 4.46 9.65 11.98
C GLU A 197 3.10 9.39 11.34
N GLN A 198 2.82 10.00 10.18
CA GLN A 198 1.56 9.80 9.47
C GLN A 198 1.34 8.36 9.03
N ARG A 199 2.43 7.65 8.67
CA ARG A 199 2.35 6.24 8.27
C ARG A 199 2.07 5.30 9.44
N GLN A 200 2.51 5.67 10.64
CA GLN A 200 2.36 4.85 11.86
C GLN A 200 1.00 5.10 12.52
N ASP A 201 0.60 6.37 12.59
CA ASP A 201 -0.59 6.83 13.30
C ASP A 201 -1.65 7.31 12.31
N MET A 202 -2.00 6.44 11.35
CA MET A 202 -3.09 6.69 10.41
C MET A 202 -4.41 6.20 11.00
N ASP A 203 -5.39 7.08 11.09
CA ASP A 203 -6.74 6.79 11.61
C ASP A 203 -7.83 7.45 10.75
N SER A 204 -9.10 7.10 11.01
CA SER A 204 -10.23 7.68 10.29
C SER A 204 -10.32 9.20 10.41
N ALA A 205 -9.96 9.78 11.56
CA ALA A 205 -10.01 11.22 11.78
C ALA A 205 -9.05 11.97 10.83
N ARG A 206 -7.80 11.49 10.69
CA ARG A 206 -6.81 12.06 9.77
C ARG A 206 -7.21 11.91 8.31
N ILE A 207 -7.74 10.74 7.92
CA ILE A 207 -8.24 10.52 6.55
C ILE A 207 -9.40 11.48 6.22
N LEU A 208 -10.37 11.63 7.12
CA LEU A 208 -11.50 12.53 6.93
C LEU A 208 -11.07 13.99 6.92
N ALA A 209 -10.17 14.40 7.80
CA ALA A 209 -9.61 15.75 7.80
C ALA A 209 -8.89 16.07 6.48
N ALA A 210 -8.12 15.13 5.94
CA ALA A 210 -7.49 15.27 4.63
C ALA A 210 -8.53 15.43 3.51
N ARG A 211 -9.57 14.59 3.51
CA ARG A 211 -10.69 14.69 2.56
C ARG A 211 -11.36 16.07 2.63
N ASP A 212 -11.67 16.55 3.83
CA ASP A 212 -12.39 17.81 4.03
C ASP A 212 -11.53 19.02 3.62
N ALA A 213 -10.22 18.97 3.86
CA ALA A 213 -9.28 19.98 3.36
C ALA A 213 -9.27 20.06 1.82
N LEU A 214 -9.30 18.90 1.14
CA LEU A 214 -9.38 18.84 -0.31
C LEU A 214 -10.73 19.35 -0.84
N LEU A 215 -11.84 19.00 -0.18
CA LEU A 215 -13.17 19.49 -0.54
C LEU A 215 -13.25 21.00 -0.40
N LYS A 216 -12.77 21.56 0.72
CA LYS A 216 -12.71 23.01 0.91
C LYS A 216 -11.93 23.70 -0.21
N ALA A 217 -10.83 23.11 -0.66
CA ALA A 217 -10.04 23.64 -1.76
C ALA A 217 -10.78 23.56 -3.11
N LEU A 218 -11.51 22.48 -3.37
CA LEU A 218 -12.35 22.33 -4.56
C LEU A 218 -13.48 23.36 -4.57
N SER A 219 -14.20 23.54 -3.47
CA SER A 219 -15.30 24.52 -3.37
C SER A 219 -14.80 25.95 -3.58
N ALA A 220 -13.70 26.34 -2.93
CA ALA A 220 -13.08 27.65 -3.13
C ALA A 220 -12.62 27.87 -4.59
N TRP A 221 -12.18 26.80 -5.27
CA TRP A 221 -11.79 26.89 -6.68
C TRP A 221 -13.00 27.12 -7.60
N SER A 222 -14.09 26.38 -7.39
CA SER A 222 -15.33 26.54 -8.15
C SER A 222 -15.91 27.96 -8.02
N GLU A 223 -15.85 28.56 -6.82
CA GLU A 223 -16.28 29.95 -6.60
C GLU A 223 -15.44 30.96 -7.38
N THR A 224 -14.12 30.72 -7.49
CA THR A 224 -13.23 31.63 -8.24
C THR A 224 -13.34 31.47 -9.75
N ALA A 225 -13.66 30.27 -10.26
CA ALA A 225 -13.76 29.99 -11.69
C ALA A 225 -15.11 30.38 -12.31
N GLY A 226 -16.14 30.60 -11.48
CA GLY A 226 -17.46 31.09 -11.90
C GLY A 226 -17.56 32.61 -12.09
N ASN A 227 -16.51 33.35 -11.76
CA ASN A 227 -16.37 34.80 -12.00
C ASN A 227 -15.42 35.05 -13.17
#